data_AF-A0A2G5VUS7-F1
#
_entry.id   AF-A0A2G5VUS7-F1
#
_cell.length_a   1.000
_cell.length_b   1.000
_cell.length_c   1.000
_cell.angle_alpha   90.00
_cell.angle_beta   90.00
_cell.angle_gamma   90.00
#
_symmetry.space_group_name_H-M   'P 1'
#
loop_
_entity.id
_entity.type
_entity.pdbx_description
1 polymer ?
#
loop_
_entity_poly.entity_id
_entity_poly.type
_entity_poly.pdbx_seq_one_letter_code
_entity_poly.pdbx_strand_id
1 'polypeptide(L)'
;MMDMMEMYFHFRIQEPILFRQWKPTDTPGYVFSCISISIIAFCLELLKFGRQWMTRKPRPFLVTDVCCTTTEGIWDIPSEEPPRGKISVVPFTMESISDWKHFVSSCLFFAQNFVEYSLMLIAMTYNYPFLLSLLGGHALGYFLVGPLMTVKENDAAGTCCS
;
A
#
# COMPACT_ATOMS: atom_id res chain seq x y z
N MET A 1 -21.24 -37.37 2.43
CA MET A 1 -20.27 -37.05 3.50
C MET A 1 -20.39 -35.55 3.71
N MET A 2 -21.10 -35.14 4.77
CA MET A 2 -21.31 -33.72 5.07
C MET A 2 -20.05 -33.23 5.78
N ASP A 3 -19.30 -32.32 5.16
CA ASP A 3 -18.15 -31.67 5.78
C ASP A 3 -18.65 -30.82 6.95
N MET A 4 -18.41 -31.27 8.19
CA MET A 4 -18.54 -30.41 9.37
C MET A 4 -17.44 -29.35 9.28
N MET A 5 -17.82 -28.07 9.24
CA MET A 5 -16.84 -26.97 9.36
C MET A 5 -16.16 -27.09 10.73
N GLU A 6 -14.86 -27.40 10.72
CA GLU A 6 -14.04 -27.42 11.92
C GLU A 6 -13.66 -25.96 12.25
N MET A 7 -14.08 -25.47 13.43
CA MET A 7 -13.80 -24.11 13.89
C MET A 7 -12.43 -23.98 14.59
N TYR A 8 -11.51 -24.89 14.30
CA TYR A 8 -10.15 -24.92 14.83
C TYR A 8 -9.17 -25.13 13.68
N PHE A 9 -7.91 -24.76 13.88
CA PHE A 9 -6.90 -24.90 12.83
C PHE A 9 -6.76 -26.35 12.38
N HIS A 10 -7.03 -26.61 11.10
CA HIS A 10 -6.98 -27.93 10.52
C HIS A 10 -6.16 -27.96 9.24
N PHE A 11 -5.90 -29.18 8.77
CA PHE A 11 -5.24 -29.44 7.50
C PHE A 11 -6.12 -30.34 6.66
N ARG A 12 -6.65 -29.79 5.56
CA ARG A 12 -7.42 -30.56 4.59
C ARG A 12 -7.10 -30.10 3.18
N ILE A 13 -6.96 -31.06 2.27
CA ILE A 13 -6.57 -30.81 0.88
C ILE A 13 -7.80 -30.54 0.00
N GLN A 14 -8.90 -31.23 0.26
CA GLN A 14 -10.09 -31.25 -0.60
C GLN A 14 -11.18 -30.27 -0.14
N GLU A 15 -10.85 -28.98 -0.03
CA GLU A 15 -11.80 -27.93 0.34
C GLU A 15 -11.89 -26.86 -0.75
N PRO A 16 -13.10 -26.35 -1.05
CA PRO A 16 -13.24 -25.18 -1.91
C PRO A 16 -12.70 -23.94 -1.19
N ILE A 17 -11.80 -23.20 -1.84
CA ILE A 17 -11.08 -22.07 -1.21
C ILE A 17 -11.92 -20.79 -1.24
N LEU A 18 -12.44 -20.43 -2.42
CA LEU A 18 -13.23 -19.21 -2.64
C LEU A 18 -14.42 -19.47 -3.57
N PHE A 19 -14.19 -20.27 -4.62
CA PHE A 19 -15.22 -20.73 -5.56
C PHE A 19 -15.26 -22.26 -5.56
N ARG A 20 -16.42 -22.84 -5.89
CA ARG A 20 -16.55 -24.30 -6.04
C ARG A 20 -15.61 -24.88 -7.10
N GLN A 21 -15.25 -24.08 -8.10
CA GLN A 21 -14.31 -24.42 -9.16
C GLN A 21 -12.85 -24.44 -8.68
N TRP A 22 -12.52 -23.67 -7.64
CA TRP A 22 -11.17 -23.64 -7.07
C TRP A 22 -11.11 -24.59 -5.86
N LYS A 23 -11.13 -25.89 -6.18
CA LYS A 23 -11.01 -26.99 -5.21
C LYS A 23 -9.83 -27.88 -5.61
N PRO A 24 -8.74 -27.92 -4.85
CA PRO A 24 -7.64 -28.84 -5.09
C PRO A 24 -8.11 -30.30 -4.90
N THR A 25 -7.95 -31.13 -5.92
CA THR A 25 -8.18 -32.59 -5.83
C THR A 25 -6.91 -33.35 -5.48
N ASP A 26 -5.75 -32.77 -5.83
CA ASP A 26 -4.44 -33.39 -5.76
C ASP A 26 -3.44 -32.53 -4.96
N THR A 27 -2.43 -33.17 -4.36
CA THR A 27 -1.33 -32.51 -3.64
C THR A 27 -0.62 -31.41 -4.45
N PRO A 28 -0.24 -31.59 -5.73
CA PRO A 28 0.34 -30.49 -6.51
C PRO A 28 -0.63 -29.32 -6.67
N GLY A 29 -1.92 -29.58 -6.93
CA GLY A 29 -2.94 -28.53 -7.04
C GLY A 29 -3.10 -27.72 -5.75
N TYR A 30 -2.90 -28.36 -4.60
CA TYR A 30 -2.92 -27.70 -3.30
C TYR A 30 -1.73 -26.75 -3.13
N VAL A 31 -0.51 -27.19 -3.48
CA VAL A 31 0.69 -26.33 -3.42
C VAL A 31 0.56 -25.12 -4.35
N PHE A 32 0.04 -25.32 -5.57
CA PHE A 32 -0.23 -24.20 -6.48
C PHE A 32 -1.23 -23.20 -5.90
N SER A 33 -2.21 -23.68 -5.13
CA SER A 33 -3.19 -22.82 -4.48
C SER A 33 -2.55 -21.99 -3.37
N CYS A 34 -1.69 -22.58 -2.54
CA CYS A 34 -0.89 -21.86 -1.54
C CYS A 34 -0.03 -20.76 -2.17
N ILE A 35 0.69 -21.09 -3.25
CA ILE A 35 1.52 -20.12 -3.99
C ILE A 35 0.65 -18.99 -4.55
N SER A 36 -0.51 -19.32 -5.13
CA SER A 36 -1.45 -18.35 -5.68
C SER A 36 -1.96 -17.38 -4.60
N ILE A 37 -2.33 -17.89 -3.42
CA ILE A 37 -2.76 -17.07 -2.28
C ILE A 37 -1.64 -16.13 -1.83
N SER A 38 -0.40 -16.62 -1.72
CA SER A 38 0.77 -15.82 -1.36
C SER A 38 1.02 -14.70 -2.39
N ILE A 39 0.94 -15.01 -3.68
CA ILE A 39 1.08 -14.01 -4.77
C ILE A 39 -0.04 -12.97 -4.71
N ILE A 40 -1.30 -13.38 -4.49
CA ILE A 40 -2.43 -12.44 -4.39
C ILE A 40 -2.25 -11.50 -3.19
N ALA A 41 -1.85 -12.03 -2.03
CA ALA A 41 -1.57 -11.24 -0.82
C ALA A 41 -0.39 -10.27 -1.02
N PHE A 42 0.65 -10.70 -1.71
CA PHE A 42 1.77 -9.84 -2.10
C PHE A 42 1.33 -8.71 -3.05
N CYS A 43 0.59 -9.06 -4.11
CA CYS A 43 0.08 -8.10 -5.10
C CYS A 43 -0.85 -7.06 -4.46
N LEU A 44 -1.62 -7.42 -3.44
CA LEU A 44 -2.43 -6.46 -2.67
C LEU A 44 -1.57 -5.37 -2.03
N GLU A 45 -0.44 -5.74 -1.43
CA GLU A 45 0.44 -4.80 -0.78
C GLU A 45 1.11 -3.87 -1.80
N LEU A 46 1.47 -4.41 -2.97
CA LEU A 46 1.90 -3.60 -4.10
C LEU A 46 0.80 -2.65 -4.62
N LEU A 47 -0.46 -3.09 -4.64
CA LEU A 47 -1.57 -2.27 -5.11
C LEU A 47 -1.89 -1.13 -4.13
N LYS A 48 -1.89 -1.42 -2.82
CA LYS A 48 -1.98 -0.43 -1.74
C LYS A 48 -0.90 0.63 -1.88
N PHE A 49 0.32 0.18 -2.12
CA PHE A 49 1.46 1.04 -2.36
C PHE A 49 1.26 1.93 -3.60
N GLY A 50 0.87 1.35 -4.73
CA GLY A 50 0.60 2.07 -5.97
C GLY A 50 -0.46 3.17 -5.79
N ARG A 51 -1.51 2.88 -5.02
CA ARG A 51 -2.54 3.88 -4.68
C ARG A 51 -1.97 5.02 -3.83
N GLN A 52 -1.22 4.70 -2.77
CA GLN A 52 -0.56 5.73 -1.96
C GLN A 52 0.36 6.61 -2.80
N TRP A 53 1.12 6.02 -3.73
CA TRP A 53 1.97 6.77 -4.63
C TRP A 53 1.17 7.70 -5.56
N MET A 54 0.04 7.24 -6.10
CA MET A 54 -0.82 8.06 -6.95
C MET A 54 -1.48 9.22 -6.19
N THR A 55 -1.81 9.02 -4.92
CA THR A 55 -2.43 10.05 -4.06
C THR A 55 -1.39 10.92 -3.34
N ARG A 56 -0.09 10.60 -3.40
CA ARG A 56 0.97 11.46 -2.87
C ARG A 56 1.00 12.75 -3.67
N LYS A 57 0.33 13.76 -3.14
CA LYS A 57 0.65 15.14 -3.45
C LYS A 57 2.03 15.42 -2.84
N PRO A 58 2.99 15.99 -3.59
CA PRO A 58 4.19 16.52 -2.96
C PRO A 58 3.70 17.46 -1.86
N ARG A 59 4.06 17.16 -0.60
CA ARG A 59 3.89 18.19 0.43
C ARG A 59 4.69 19.36 -0.10
N PRO A 60 4.13 20.58 -0.19
CA PRO A 60 4.98 21.74 -0.33
C PRO A 60 5.84 21.72 0.95
N PHE A 61 7.03 21.15 0.84
CA PHE A 61 8.05 21.35 1.83
C PHE A 61 8.28 22.85 1.74
N LEU A 62 7.74 23.59 2.70
CA LEU A 62 8.12 24.97 2.90
C LEU A 62 9.59 24.87 3.35
N VAL A 63 10.49 24.74 2.37
CA VAL A 63 11.91 24.99 2.59
C VAL A 63 11.89 26.48 2.89
N THR A 64 11.93 26.85 4.17
CA THR A 64 12.62 28.08 4.49
C THR A 64 14.07 27.75 4.17
N ASP A 65 14.51 28.14 2.98
CA ASP A 65 15.91 28.03 2.53
C ASP A 65 16.79 28.73 3.56
N VAL A 66 17.32 27.98 4.52
CA VAL A 66 18.52 28.35 5.27
C VAL A 66 19.66 27.51 4.70
N CYS A 67 19.93 27.69 3.40
CA CYS A 67 21.17 27.22 2.82
C CYS A 67 22.22 28.33 2.91
N CYS A 68 23.37 27.95 3.46
CA CYS A 68 24.64 28.69 3.53
C CYS A 68 24.79 29.70 4.68
N THR A 69 25.30 29.22 5.82
CA THR A 69 26.05 30.05 6.77
C THR A 69 27.53 30.08 6.39
N THR A 70 28.03 31.26 6.01
CA THR A 70 29.34 31.93 6.33
C THR A 70 29.65 32.91 5.18
N THR A 71 30.04 34.17 5.42
CA THR A 71 31.14 34.63 6.27
C THR A 71 30.95 36.14 6.54
N GLU A 72 31.31 36.60 7.73
CA GLU A 72 31.36 38.00 8.21
C GLU A 72 30.05 38.71 8.63
N GLY A 73 29.90 38.92 9.94
CA GLY A 73 29.19 40.09 10.50
C GLY A 73 27.71 39.94 10.86
N ILE A 74 27.45 39.99 12.18
CA ILE A 74 26.28 40.60 12.85
C ILE A 74 24.89 40.01 12.52
N TRP A 75 24.26 39.41 13.53
CA TRP A 75 22.84 39.08 13.51
C TRP A 75 21.99 40.35 13.66
N ASP A 76 21.73 41.06 12.57
CA ASP A 76 20.54 41.89 12.50
C ASP A 76 19.35 40.97 12.22
N ILE A 77 18.59 40.69 13.28
CA ILE A 77 17.25 40.12 13.18
C ILE A 77 16.39 41.20 12.51
N PRO A 78 15.87 41.01 11.27
CA PRO A 78 14.95 41.97 10.71
C PRO A 78 13.66 41.90 11.54
N SER A 79 13.38 42.97 12.30
CA SER A 79 12.08 43.21 12.92
C SER A 79 11.13 43.72 11.84
N GLU A 80 10.77 42.87 10.88
CA GLU A 80 9.66 43.14 9.97
C GLU A 80 8.75 41.92 9.90
N GLU A 81 7.47 42.24 9.98
CA GLU A 81 6.25 41.42 9.99
C GLU A 81 6.39 39.98 9.47
N PRO A 82 5.68 39.01 10.08
CA PRO A 82 5.67 37.64 9.57
C PRO A 82 5.33 37.68 8.08
N PRO A 83 6.09 37.01 7.20
CA PRO A 83 5.76 36.99 5.79
C PRO A 83 4.32 36.50 5.70
N ARG A 84 3.44 37.32 5.11
CA ARG A 84 2.10 36.90 4.68
C ARG A 84 2.30 35.86 3.57
N GLY A 85 2.79 34.69 3.94
CA GLY A 85 2.64 33.49 3.15
C GLY A 85 1.14 33.39 2.92
N LYS A 86 0.74 33.56 1.65
CA LYS A 86 -0.61 33.21 1.25
C LYS A 86 -0.74 31.73 1.61
N ILE A 87 -1.35 31.46 2.76
CA ILE A 87 -1.90 30.15 3.07
C ILE A 87 -2.93 29.96 1.98
N SER A 88 -2.49 29.35 0.87
CA SER A 88 -3.38 28.89 -0.18
C SER A 88 -4.12 27.72 0.45
N VAL A 89 -5.19 28.04 1.16
CA VAL A 89 -6.23 27.08 1.50
C VAL A 89 -6.76 26.65 0.15
N VAL A 90 -6.22 25.55 -0.38
CA VAL A 90 -6.60 25.06 -1.71
C VAL A 90 -8.10 24.81 -1.64
N PRO A 91 -8.94 25.59 -2.37
CA PRO A 91 -10.37 25.38 -2.31
C PRO A 91 -10.64 23.97 -2.84
N PHE A 92 -11.58 23.28 -2.21
CA PHE A 92 -12.05 21.96 -2.61
C PHE A 92 -12.77 22.10 -3.97
N THR A 93 -12.03 22.12 -5.08
CA THR A 93 -12.60 22.31 -6.42
C THR A 93 -13.20 21.00 -6.92
N MET A 94 -14.53 20.99 -7.11
CA MET A 94 -15.30 19.85 -7.62
C MET A 94 -14.88 19.40 -9.03
N GLU A 95 -14.16 20.24 -9.80
CA GLU A 95 -13.59 19.85 -11.10
C GLU A 95 -12.44 18.86 -10.96
N SER A 96 -11.70 18.87 -9.85
CA SER A 96 -10.66 17.86 -9.62
C SER A 96 -11.29 16.48 -9.44
N ILE A 97 -12.50 16.36 -8.90
CA ILE A 97 -13.17 15.07 -8.60
C ILE A 97 -13.42 14.24 -9.87
N SER A 98 -13.56 14.90 -11.03
CA SER A 98 -13.83 14.26 -12.32
C SER A 98 -12.59 14.12 -13.21
N ASP A 99 -11.38 14.18 -12.66
CA ASP A 99 -10.20 13.76 -13.42
C ASP A 99 -10.14 12.23 -13.50
N TRP A 100 -9.69 11.70 -14.65
CA TRP A 100 -9.42 10.27 -14.86
C TRP A 100 -8.59 9.64 -13.73
N LYS A 101 -7.74 10.44 -13.09
CA LYS A 101 -6.94 10.07 -11.91
C LYS A 101 -7.80 9.67 -10.70
N HIS A 102 -8.91 10.37 -10.44
CA HIS A 102 -9.82 10.03 -9.34
C HIS A 102 -10.66 8.81 -9.68
N PHE A 103 -11.06 8.63 -10.93
CA PHE A 103 -11.76 7.43 -11.37
C PHE A 103 -10.86 6.19 -11.24
N VAL A 104 -9.63 6.25 -11.76
CA VAL A 104 -8.64 5.16 -11.62
C VAL A 104 -8.34 4.88 -10.15
N SER A 105 -8.14 5.92 -9.33
CA SER A 105 -7.93 5.75 -7.88
C SER A 105 -9.11 5.08 -7.18
N SER A 106 -10.35 5.44 -7.54
CA SER A 106 -11.56 4.84 -6.98
C SER A 106 -11.75 3.38 -7.43
N CYS A 107 -11.45 3.09 -8.70
CA CYS A 107 -11.47 1.73 -9.25
C CYS A 107 -10.42 0.84 -8.58
N LEU A 108 -9.19 1.33 -8.43
CA LEU A 108 -8.12 0.63 -7.70
C LEU A 108 -8.50 0.40 -6.24
N PHE A 109 -9.16 1.37 -5.59
CA PHE A 109 -9.67 1.19 -4.23
C PHE A 109 -10.73 0.10 -4.14
N PHE A 110 -11.69 0.07 -5.08
CA PHE A 110 -12.70 -0.99 -5.12
C PHE A 110 -12.06 -2.37 -5.33
N ALA A 111 -11.15 -2.50 -6.29
CA ALA A 111 -10.43 -3.75 -6.55
C ALA A 111 -9.60 -4.19 -5.33
N GLN A 112 -8.93 -3.26 -4.66
CA GLN A 112 -8.17 -3.54 -3.43
C GLN A 112 -9.08 -4.13 -2.34
N ASN A 113 -10.21 -3.49 -2.04
CA ASN A 113 -11.15 -3.99 -1.02
C ASN A 113 -11.72 -5.35 -1.41
N PHE A 114 -12.06 -5.55 -2.68
CA PHE A 114 -12.58 -6.82 -3.17
C PHE A 114 -11.62 -7.99 -2.88
N VAL A 115 -10.32 -7.78 -3.15
CA VAL A 115 -9.30 -8.81 -2.91
C VAL A 115 -9.00 -8.96 -1.40
N GLU A 116 -9.02 -7.88 -0.61
CA GLU A 116 -8.88 -7.95 0.85
C GLU A 116 -9.99 -8.80 1.49
N TYR A 117 -11.25 -8.56 1.13
CA TYR A 117 -12.37 -9.37 1.61
C TYR A 117 -12.30 -10.82 1.10
N SER A 118 -11.81 -11.04 -0.12
CA SER A 118 -11.58 -12.39 -0.65
C SER A 118 -10.51 -13.15 0.16
N LEU A 119 -9.40 -12.51 0.52
CA LEU A 119 -8.39 -13.10 1.38
C LEU A 119 -8.89 -13.31 2.82
N MET A 120 -9.74 -12.42 3.33
CA MET A 120 -10.39 -12.61 4.61
C MET A 120 -11.29 -13.85 4.62
N LEU A 121 -12.05 -14.09 3.53
CA LEU A 121 -12.83 -15.32 3.37
C LEU A 121 -11.94 -16.57 3.40
N ILE A 122 -10.76 -16.50 2.77
CA ILE A 122 -9.77 -17.59 2.78
C ILE A 122 -9.24 -17.81 4.21
N ALA A 123 -8.94 -16.75 4.95
CA ALA A 123 -8.48 -16.88 6.34
C ALA A 123 -9.53 -17.56 7.25
N MET A 124 -10.82 -17.31 6.98
CA MET A 124 -11.94 -17.92 7.70
C MET A 124 -12.15 -19.42 7.36
N THR A 125 -11.38 -20.00 6.43
CA THR A 125 -11.41 -21.45 6.18
C THR A 125 -10.67 -22.27 7.24
N TYR A 126 -10.01 -21.62 8.22
CA TYR A 126 -9.23 -22.26 9.30
C TYR A 126 -8.15 -23.26 8.85
N ASN A 127 -7.80 -23.27 7.56
CA ASN A 127 -6.78 -24.15 7.00
C ASN A 127 -5.39 -23.52 7.17
N TYR A 128 -4.55 -24.10 8.04
CA TYR A 128 -3.35 -23.41 8.52
C TYR A 128 -2.28 -23.11 7.44
N PRO A 129 -2.05 -23.93 6.40
CA PRO A 129 -1.10 -23.59 5.32
C PRO A 129 -1.61 -22.48 4.40
N PHE A 130 -2.92 -22.35 4.20
CA PHE A 130 -3.49 -21.20 3.48
C PHE A 130 -3.29 -19.92 4.29
N LEU A 131 -3.53 -19.99 5.60
CA LEU A 131 -3.26 -18.87 6.51
C LEU A 131 -1.78 -18.47 6.49
N LEU A 132 -0.85 -19.43 6.59
CA LEU A 132 0.59 -19.19 6.50
C LEU A 132 0.99 -18.58 5.15
N SER A 133 0.41 -19.06 4.05
CA SER A 133 0.69 -18.54 2.71
C SER A 133 0.22 -17.09 2.56
N LEU A 134 -0.96 -16.78 3.11
CA LEU A 134 -1.52 -15.43 3.15
C LEU A 134 -0.63 -14.49 3.99
N LEU A 135 -0.28 -14.90 5.22
CA LEU A 135 0.59 -14.13 6.12
C LEU A 135 1.98 -13.92 5.51
N GLY A 136 2.54 -14.96 4.90
CA GLY A 136 3.82 -14.92 4.20
C GLY A 136 3.80 -13.93 3.03
N GLY A 137 2.75 -13.96 2.21
CA GLY A 137 2.59 -13.01 1.10
C GLY A 137 2.50 -11.56 1.57
N HIS A 138 1.75 -11.27 2.65
CA HIS A 138 1.70 -9.94 3.24
C HIS A 138 3.04 -9.50 3.82
N ALA A 139 3.73 -10.37 4.55
CA ALA A 139 5.04 -10.07 5.13
C ALA A 139 6.08 -9.76 4.03
N LEU A 140 6.10 -10.56 2.96
CA LEU A 140 6.97 -10.33 1.81
C LEU A 140 6.63 -9.02 1.10
N GLY A 141 5.34 -8.71 0.94
CA GLY A 141 4.89 -7.45 0.35
C GLY A 141 5.38 -6.24 1.14
N TYR A 142 5.19 -6.26 2.46
CA TYR A 142 5.62 -5.19 3.34
C TYR A 142 7.15 -5.01 3.31
N PHE A 143 7.89 -6.12 3.37
CA PHE A 143 9.35 -6.11 3.36
C PHE A 143 9.93 -5.51 2.07
N LEU A 144 9.33 -5.79 0.90
CA LEU A 144 9.81 -5.29 -0.39
C LEU A 144 9.40 -3.84 -0.66
N VAL A 145 8.21 -3.42 -0.20
CA VAL A 145 7.70 -2.06 -0.40
C VAL A 145 8.47 -1.04 0.46
N GLY A 146 8.94 -1.43 1.65
CA GLY A 146 9.68 -0.54 2.56
C GLY A 146 10.94 0.11 1.95
N PRO A 147 11.88 -0.65 1.37
CA PRO A 147 13.06 -0.09 0.71
C PRO A 147 12.73 0.66 -0.59
N LEU A 148 11.71 0.23 -1.34
CA LEU A 148 11.31 0.91 -2.58
C LEU A 148 10.85 2.37 -2.30
N MET A 149 10.35 2.61 -1.09
CA MET A 149 9.94 3.94 -0.64
C MET A 149 11.10 4.90 -0.43
N THR A 150 12.14 4.46 0.26
CA THR A 150 13.26 5.32 0.63
C THR A 150 14.08 5.76 -0.59
N VAL A 151 14.21 4.88 -1.60
CA VAL A 151 14.88 5.20 -2.86
C VAL A 151 14.18 6.34 -3.60
N LYS A 152 12.85 6.28 -3.73
CA LYS A 152 12.07 7.32 -4.42
C LYS A 152 12.10 8.68 -3.73
N GLU A 153 12.23 8.72 -2.41
CA GLU A 153 12.34 9.97 -1.65
C GLU A 153 13.75 10.58 -1.78
N ASN A 154 14.79 9.74 -1.80
CA ASN A 154 16.18 10.19 -2.01
C ASN A 154 16.37 10.82 -3.40
N ASP A 155 15.75 10.28 -4.46
CA ASP A 155 15.82 10.86 -5.81
C ASP A 155 15.13 12.24 -5.90
N ALA A 156 14.15 12.51 -5.02
CA ALA A 156 13.45 13.79 -4.98
C ALA A 156 14.17 14.86 -4.15
N ALA A 157 15.09 14.47 -3.25
CA ALA A 157 15.87 15.35 -2.39
C ALA A 157 17.24 15.75 -2.98
N GLY A 158 17.58 15.26 -4.17
CA GLY A 158 18.87 15.49 -4.80
C GLY A 158 19.01 16.89 -5.43
N THR A 159 19.55 17.83 -4.66
CA THR A 159 20.59 18.84 -4.98
C THR A 159 20.37 20.11 -4.17
N CYS A 160 20.76 20.09 -2.90
CA CYS A 160 21.14 21.31 -2.20
C CYS A 160 22.63 21.20 -1.89
N CYS A 161 23.41 22.15 -2.43
CA CYS A 161 24.86 22.28 -2.38
C CYS A 161 25.65 21.39 -3.36
N SER A 162 25.89 21.93 -4.57
CA SER A 162 27.10 21.64 -5.36
C SER A 162 28.04 22.83 -5.31
#